data_AF-A0A7T8KJ75-F1
#
_entry.id   AF-A0A7T8KJ75-F1
#
_cell.length_a   1.000
_cell.length_b   1.000
_cell.length_c   1.000
_cell.angle_alpha   90.00
_cell.angle_beta   90.00
_cell.angle_gamma   90.00
#
_symmetry.space_group_name_H-M   'P 1'
#
loop_
_entity.id
_entity.type
_entity.pdbx_description
1 polymer ?
#
loop_
_entity_poly.entity_id
_entity_poly.type
_entity_poly.pdbx_seq_one_letter_code
_entity_poly.pdbx_strand_id
1 'polypeptide(L)'
;MYGVDSGGRSVLLFGDLFRLYTKINDKVVGLLLRAKKYGLVAFEPEILFQGQNDETPIILKRSMEDIYKEYNENKAFVRPVN
;
A
#
# COMPACT_ATOMS: atom_id res chain seq x y z
N MET A 1 -1.34 13.04 -4.80
CA MET A 1 -2.75 13.20 -4.36
C MET A 1 -3.05 12.12 -3.33
N TYR A 2 -3.63 12.50 -2.18
CA TYR A 2 -4.13 11.58 -1.16
C TYR A 2 -5.65 11.64 -1.20
N GLY A 3 -6.33 10.49 -1.17
CA GLY A 3 -7.78 10.46 -1.25
C GLY A 3 -8.38 9.19 -0.67
N VAL A 4 -9.70 9.23 -0.52
CA VAL A 4 -10.52 8.07 -0.18
C VAL A 4 -11.43 7.84 -1.39
N ASP A 5 -11.50 6.60 -1.86
CA ASP A 5 -12.42 6.25 -2.93
C ASP A 5 -13.88 6.23 -2.44
N SER A 6 -14.83 6.10 -3.36
CA SER A 6 -16.26 6.04 -3.01
C SER A 6 -16.64 4.88 -2.06
N GLY A 7 -15.75 3.91 -1.86
CA GLY A 7 -15.91 2.77 -0.96
C GLY A 7 -15.13 2.90 0.36
N GLY A 8 -14.62 4.09 0.71
CA GLY A 8 -13.90 4.28 1.98
C GLY A 8 -12.46 3.76 1.97
N ARG A 9 -11.91 3.40 0.80
CA ARG A 9 -10.57 2.83 0.68
C ARG A 9 -9.54 3.91 0.38
N SER A 10 -8.41 3.86 1.06
CA SER A 10 -7.33 4.83 0.88
C SER A 10 -6.66 4.68 -0.49
N VAL A 11 -6.37 5.82 -1.11
CA VAL A 11 -5.71 5.93 -2.41
C VAL A 11 -4.51 6.87 -2.31
N LEU A 12 -3.40 6.45 -2.92
CA LEU A 12 -2.17 7.22 -3.01
C LEU A 12 -1.53 7.06 -4.39
N LEU A 13 -0.98 8.13 -4.96
CA LEU A 13 -0.23 8.03 -6.22
C LEU A 13 1.09 7.28 -6.01
N PHE A 14 1.49 6.47 -6.99
CA PHE A 14 2.74 5.72 -6.95
C PHE A 14 3.95 6.64 -6.74
N GLY A 15 4.02 7.77 -7.44
CA GLY A 15 5.15 8.69 -7.30
C GLY A 15 5.29 9.24 -5.87
N ASP A 16 4.17 9.56 -5.23
CA ASP A 16 4.14 10.05 -3.85
C ASP A 16 4.56 8.95 -2.86
N LEU A 17 4.03 7.74 -3.04
CA LEU A 17 4.40 6.57 -2.25
C LEU A 17 5.88 6.22 -2.40
N PHE A 18 6.37 6.24 -3.64
CA PHE A 18 7.75 5.93 -3.97
C PHE A 18 8.69 6.92 -3.30
N ARG A 19 8.45 8.24 -3.45
CA ARG A 19 9.25 9.31 -2.81
C ARG A 19 9.22 9.25 -1.30
N LEU A 20 8.06 8.94 -0.70
CA LEU A 20 7.94 8.80 0.75
C LEU A 20 8.75 7.60 1.24
N TYR A 21 8.63 6.46 0.57
CA TYR A 21 9.23 5.21 1.00
C TYR A 21 10.74 5.15 0.71
N THR A 22 11.25 5.83 -0.33
CA THR A 22 12.70 5.87 -0.62
C THR A 22 13.51 6.51 0.50
N LYS A 23 12.90 7.34 1.36
CA LYS A 23 13.54 7.84 2.59
C LYS A 23 13.86 6.73 3.59
N ILE A 24 13.17 5.58 3.48
CA ILE A 24 13.33 4.41 4.33
C ILE A 24 14.09 3.31 3.58
N ASN A 25 13.67 2.95 2.36
CA ASN A 25 14.22 1.86 1.57
C ASN A 25 13.80 1.94 0.06
N ASP A 26 14.61 1.38 -0.86
CA ASP A 26 14.39 1.37 -2.31
C ASP A 26 13.50 0.21 -2.85
N LYS A 27 13.03 -0.70 -2.00
CA LYS A 27 12.28 -1.92 -2.38
C LYS A 27 10.76 -1.78 -2.46
N VAL A 28 10.23 -0.54 -2.51
CA VAL A 28 8.79 -0.29 -2.51
C VAL A 28 8.05 -0.97 -3.67
N VAL A 29 8.65 -1.04 -4.87
CA VAL A 29 8.05 -1.70 -6.04
C VAL A 29 7.87 -3.20 -5.77
N GLY A 30 8.90 -3.86 -5.25
CA GLY A 30 8.82 -5.28 -4.90
C GLY A 30 7.78 -5.57 -3.80
N LEU A 31 7.64 -4.65 -2.84
CA LEU A 31 6.61 -4.73 -1.81
C LEU A 31 5.20 -4.59 -2.40
N LEU A 32 4.98 -3.62 -3.28
CA LEU A 32 3.71 -3.39 -3.96
C LEU A 32 3.30 -4.57 -4.84
N LEU A 33 4.23 -5.14 -5.60
CA LEU A 33 3.98 -6.35 -6.40
C LEU A 33 3.56 -7.52 -5.52
N ARG A 34 4.23 -7.71 -4.38
CA ARG A 34 3.88 -8.76 -3.42
C ARG A 34 2.50 -8.52 -2.81
N ALA A 35 2.20 -7.28 -2.41
CA ALA A 35 0.90 -6.90 -1.87
C ALA A 35 -0.25 -7.07 -2.89
N LYS A 36 0.00 -6.77 -4.18
CA LYS A 36 -0.94 -7.02 -5.29
C LYS A 36 -1.20 -8.51 -5.46
N LYS A 37 -0.15 -9.35 -5.40
CA LYS A 37 -0.28 -10.82 -5.44
C LYS A 37 -1.14 -11.38 -4.31
N TYR A 38 -1.07 -10.79 -3.11
CA TYR A 38 -1.92 -11.16 -1.97
C TYR A 38 -3.30 -10.47 -1.96
N GLY A 39 -3.63 -9.66 -2.97
CA GLY A 39 -4.90 -8.95 -3.04
C GLY A 39 -5.08 -7.88 -1.96
N LEU A 40 -4.00 -7.29 -1.47
CA LEU A 40 -4.04 -6.20 -0.47
C LEU A 40 -4.16 -4.83 -1.13
N VAL A 41 -3.59 -4.67 -2.32
CA VAL A 41 -3.63 -3.43 -3.10
C VAL A 41 -4.05 -3.69 -4.54
N ALA A 42 -4.53 -2.65 -5.22
CA ALA A 42 -4.88 -2.65 -6.63
C ALA A 42 -4.24 -1.46 -7.35
N PHE A 43 -3.71 -1.73 -8.56
CA PHE A 43 -3.20 -0.75 -9.52
C PHE A 43 -3.16 -1.40 -10.91
N GLU A 44 -3.38 -0.61 -11.97
CA GLU A 44 -3.56 -1.13 -13.33
C GLU A 44 -2.29 -1.66 -14.01
N PRO A 45 -1.10 -1.01 -13.93
CA PRO A 45 0.11 -1.57 -14.52
C PRO A 45 0.55 -2.87 -13.84
N GLU A 46 1.11 -3.82 -14.60
CA GLU A 46 1.75 -5.00 -14.01
C GLU A 46 3.11 -4.65 -13.40
N ILE A 47 3.84 -3.73 -14.01
CA ILE A 47 5.14 -3.21 -13.56
C ILE A 47 5.03 -1.69 -13.39
N LEU A 48 5.68 -1.15 -12.36
CA LEU A 48 5.73 0.28 -12.08
C LEU A 48 7.15 0.80 -12.31
N PHE A 49 7.27 1.82 -13.15
CA PHE A 49 8.51 2.54 -13.44
C PHE A 49 8.41 3.98 -12.95
N GLN A 50 9.41 4.43 -12.18
CA GLN A 50 9.51 5.81 -11.71
C GLN A 50 9.56 6.78 -12.91
N GLY A 51 8.87 7.92 -12.80
CA GLY A 51 8.81 8.95 -13.83
C GLY A 51 7.80 8.66 -14.95
N GLN A 52 7.47 7.39 -15.20
CA GLN A 52 6.41 7.01 -16.15
C GLN A 52 5.08 6.76 -15.46
N ASN A 53 5.09 6.13 -14.29
CA ASN A 53 3.88 5.70 -13.59
C ASN A 53 3.60 6.50 -12.33
N ASP A 54 4.20 7.69 -12.18
CA ASP A 54 4.08 8.51 -10.98
C ASP A 54 2.63 8.86 -10.64
N GLU A 55 1.78 9.02 -11.66
CA GLU A 55 0.35 9.33 -11.53
C GLU A 55 -0.55 8.09 -11.37
N THR A 56 0.03 6.88 -11.31
CA THR A 56 -0.75 5.66 -11.12
C THR A 56 -1.32 5.61 -9.71
N PRO A 57 -2.65 5.50 -9.54
CA PRO A 57 -3.26 5.33 -8.21
C PRO A 57 -2.97 3.93 -7.66
N ILE A 58 -2.46 3.88 -6.44
CA ILE A 58 -2.34 2.69 -5.60
C ILE A 58 -3.51 2.69 -4.62
N ILE A 59 -4.38 1.70 -4.73
CA ILE A 59 -5.63 1.61 -3.98
C ILE A 59 -5.55 0.46 -2.99
N LEU A 60 -5.88 0.70 -1.72
CA LEU A 60 -6.05 -0.40 -0.75
C LEU A 60 -7.32 -1.20 -1.10
N LYS A 61 -7.27 -2.53 -1.06
CA LYS A 61 -8.48 -3.35 -1.32
C LYS A 61 -9.45 -3.42 -0.14
N ARG A 62 -9.00 -3.04 1.06
CA ARG A 62 -9.78 -3.02 2.30
C ARG A 62 -9.78 -1.62 2.89
N SER A 63 -10.83 -1.31 3.65
CA SER A 63 -10.91 -0.03 4.37
C SER A 63 -9.82 0.01 5.45
N MET A 64 -9.40 1.22 5.82
CA MET A 64 -8.43 1.38 6.89
C MET A 64 -8.97 0.87 8.24
N GLU A 65 -10.28 1.00 8.45
CA GLU A 65 -10.98 0.49 9.64
C GLU A 65 -10.85 -1.03 9.76
N ASP A 66 -11.14 -1.77 8.68
CA ASP A 66 -11.01 -3.23 8.67
C ASP A 66 -9.58 -3.69 8.91
N ILE A 67 -8.61 -3.00 8.31
CA ILE A 67 -7.19 -3.28 8.47
C ILE A 67 -6.76 -3.06 9.93
N TYR A 68 -7.16 -1.94 10.54
CA TYR A 68 -6.84 -1.65 11.94
C TYR A 68 -7.49 -2.63 12.90
N LYS A 69 -8.75 -3.01 12.64
CA LYS A 69 -9.46 -4.02 13.44
C LYS A 69 -8.69 -5.34 13.42
N GLU A 70 -8.38 -5.86 12.23
CA GLU A 70 -7.63 -7.11 12.08
C GLU A 70 -6.23 -7.04 12.67
N TYR A 71 -5.51 -5.93 12.47
CA TYR A 71 -4.19 -5.74 13.05
C TYR A 71 -4.23 -5.73 14.58
N ASN A 72 -5.24 -5.11 15.18
CA ASN A 72 -5.39 -5.07 16.64
C ASN A 72 -5.84 -6.42 17.21
N GLU A 73 -6.66 -7.19 16.49
CA GLU A 73 -7.04 -8.56 16.85
C GLU A 73 -5.82 -9.51 16.76
N ASN A 74 -4.98 -9.35 15.74
CA ASN A 74 -3.77 -10.15 15.54
C ASN A 74 -2.51 -9.59 16.22
N LYS A 75 -2.61 -8.47 16.93
CA LYS A 75 -1.48 -7.80 17.62
C LYS A 75 -0.79 -8.68 18.66
N ALA A 76 -1.45 -9.76 19.10
CA ALA A 76 -0.86 -10.82 19.92
C ALA A 76 0.34 -11.52 19.22
N PHE A 77 0.38 -11.55 17.88
CA PHE A 77 1.43 -12.20 17.10
C PHE A 77 2.69 -11.35 16.88
N VAL A 78 2.58 -10.01 16.98
CA VAL A 78 3.68 -9.06 16.65
C VAL A 78 4.39 -8.52 17.90
N ARG A 79 4.01 -8.98 19.11
CA ARG A 79 4.85 -8.72 20.27
C ARG A 79 6.15 -9.51 20.14
N PRO A 80 7.33 -8.88 20.13
CA PRO A 80 8.56 -9.63 20.31
C PRO A 80 8.45 -10.35 21.65
N VAL A 81 8.72 -11.64 21.62
CA VAL A 81 8.89 -12.44 22.84
C VAL A 81 10.10 -11.82 23.56
N ASN A 82 9.88 -11.34 24.79
CA ASN A 82 10.98 -10.90 25.67
C ASN A 82 11.92 -12.06 25.95
#